data_AF-A0A3B1D2V3-F1
#
_entry.id   AF-A0A3B1D2V3-F1
#
_cell.length_a   1.000
_cell.length_b   1.000
_cell.length_c   1.000
_cell.angle_alpha   90.00
_cell.angle_beta   90.00
_cell.angle_gamma   90.00
#
_symmetry.space_group_name_H-M   'P 1'
#
loop_
_entity.id
_entity.type
_entity.pdbx_description
1 polymer ?
#
loop_
_entity_poly.entity_id
_entity_poly.type
_entity_poly.pdbx_seq_one_letter_code
_entity_poly.pdbx_strand_id
1 'polypeptide(L)'
;MQATKTSGGELVVEVSAQNIQNPVGSDGIVVNGDLDLTLTLSGGTNPSIRDHITITGGDFTVNSSINAWGIRSGGDFSVLRSGGVGGYLKGDIVFTGNLSSGSAFQIDESLEGTINIGQSLEETITIDGYSSSGEGLTGQIIVNSNNGSGVWETDATVTVDSTALSPIPYYNNKSDDIGGGAVGLAPFYCHYKDCSPRGTKVDEDTNTGYEQLEPCDEGYHAQLRVSPYATSSTVTIRHYGPVKQEGTGKPFEVWSKPINEDPCDGEDWNWGEVTGSFTHSFPSSDPRAIEITGPFADAHDYLIRPETSGAVMLVCDGLTTSNTVPVKDYDYRIRVFYLQNLNMAGGLEAGDIAAWLLDPADTTLDGTTDNNDLVDVINAVAEHGE
;
A
#
# COMPACT_ATOMS: atom_id res chain seq x y z
N MET A 1 36.43 12.92 4.47
CA MET A 1 37.22 11.67 4.31
C MET A 1 37.12 11.29 2.84
N GLN A 2 38.24 11.16 2.12
CA GLN A 2 38.19 10.82 0.69
C GLN A 2 38.65 9.37 0.53
N ALA A 3 37.70 8.46 0.31
CA ALA A 3 38.01 7.10 -0.12
C ALA A 3 37.98 7.09 -1.65
N THR A 4 39.10 6.75 -2.30
CA THR A 4 39.16 6.64 -3.76
C THR A 4 39.50 5.20 -4.12
N LYS A 5 38.64 4.55 -4.88
CA LYS A 5 38.85 3.19 -5.39
C LYS A 5 39.45 3.27 -6.79
N THR A 6 40.52 2.52 -7.06
CA THR A 6 41.25 2.60 -8.33
C THR A 6 41.23 1.30 -9.15
N SER A 7 40.56 0.24 -8.69
CA SER A 7 40.42 -1.03 -9.42
C SER A 7 39.26 -1.90 -8.90
N GLY A 8 38.76 -2.82 -9.75
CA GLY A 8 37.59 -3.67 -9.47
C GLY A 8 37.72 -4.60 -8.26
N GLY A 9 36.59 -4.83 -7.57
CA GLY A 9 36.41 -5.51 -6.28
C GLY A 9 35.28 -4.84 -5.49
N GLU A 10 34.78 -5.39 -4.39
CA GLU A 10 33.82 -4.71 -3.48
C GLU A 10 34.60 -3.71 -2.59
N LEU A 11 34.10 -2.48 -2.39
CA LEU A 11 34.71 -1.52 -1.46
C LEU A 11 33.85 -1.45 -0.20
N VAL A 12 34.19 -2.28 0.77
CA VAL A 12 33.58 -2.20 2.11
C VAL A 12 34.37 -1.18 2.92
N VAL A 13 33.85 0.04 3.06
CA VAL A 13 34.40 1.03 3.98
C VAL A 13 33.44 1.16 5.14
N GLU A 14 33.85 0.73 6.33
CA GLU A 14 33.14 1.08 7.56
C GLU A 14 33.55 2.50 7.96
N VAL A 15 32.80 3.52 7.52
CA VAL A 15 32.99 4.89 8.00
C VAL A 15 32.22 5.06 9.31
N SER A 16 32.86 4.75 10.44
CA SER A 16 32.37 5.18 11.75
C SER A 16 32.96 6.54 12.09
N ALA A 17 32.13 7.58 12.02
CA ALA A 17 32.52 8.93 12.39
C ALA A 17 31.60 9.45 13.50
N GLN A 18 32.15 9.53 14.71
CA GLN A 18 31.47 10.17 15.85
C GLN A 18 31.73 11.68 15.81
N ASN A 19 30.68 12.47 16.04
CA ASN A 19 30.77 13.95 16.08
C ASN A 19 31.30 14.59 14.79
N ILE A 20 30.78 14.23 13.62
CA ILE A 20 30.92 15.10 12.44
C ILE A 20 30.12 16.38 12.72
N GLN A 21 30.75 17.34 13.42
CA GLN A 21 30.26 18.70 13.55
C GLN A 21 30.92 19.49 12.42
N ASN A 22 30.16 19.81 11.37
CA ASN A 22 30.69 20.61 10.28
C ASN A 22 30.94 22.05 10.79
N PRO A 23 32.18 22.58 10.77
CA PRO A 23 32.38 24.00 10.90
C PRO A 23 31.62 24.69 9.76
N VAL A 24 30.93 25.78 10.09
CA VAL A 24 30.11 26.58 9.17
C VAL A 24 30.89 26.89 7.88
N GLY A 25 30.54 26.23 6.78
CA GLY A 25 31.18 26.41 5.46
C GLY A 25 31.57 25.10 4.76
N SER A 26 30.56 24.40 4.24
CA SER A 26 30.59 23.31 3.24
C SER A 26 31.53 22.11 3.49
N ASP A 27 30.91 20.92 3.58
CA ASP A 27 31.27 19.75 2.76
C ASP A 27 30.28 18.61 3.07
N GLY A 28 29.36 18.35 2.14
CA GLY A 28 28.50 17.16 2.18
C GLY A 28 29.31 15.86 2.01
N ILE A 29 28.64 14.71 2.16
CA ILE A 29 29.26 13.41 1.83
C ILE A 29 28.97 13.14 0.36
N VAL A 30 30.01 13.22 -0.48
CA VAL A 30 29.94 12.83 -1.90
C VAL A 30 30.67 11.52 -2.09
N VAL A 31 29.98 10.52 -2.64
CA VAL A 31 30.55 9.22 -2.99
C VAL A 31 30.34 8.95 -4.48
N ASN A 32 31.42 8.61 -5.18
CA ASN A 32 31.40 8.26 -6.60
C ASN A 32 31.61 6.74 -6.75
N GLY A 33 30.63 6.03 -7.31
CA GLY A 33 30.61 4.57 -7.48
C GLY A 33 29.72 3.85 -6.46
N ASP A 34 29.68 2.51 -6.56
CA ASP A 34 28.90 1.65 -5.64
C ASP A 34 29.36 1.80 -4.19
N LEU A 35 28.39 1.92 -3.29
CA LEU A 35 28.63 2.09 -1.88
C LEU A 35 27.77 1.11 -1.08
N ASP A 36 28.37 -0.01 -0.71
CA ASP A 36 27.86 -0.88 0.36
C ASP A 36 28.35 -0.32 1.69
N LEU A 37 27.56 0.58 2.29
CA LEU A 37 27.92 1.28 3.51
C LEU A 37 26.82 1.14 4.56
N THR A 38 27.21 0.62 5.73
CA THR A 38 26.45 0.86 6.95
C THR A 38 26.86 2.22 7.52
N LEU A 39 26.13 3.28 7.14
CA LEU A 39 26.36 4.63 7.67
C LEU A 39 25.59 4.82 8.98
N THR A 40 26.21 4.49 10.12
CA THR A 40 25.64 4.81 11.43
C THR A 40 26.12 6.18 11.88
N LEU A 41 25.34 7.23 11.64
CA LEU A 41 25.58 8.56 12.24
C LEU A 41 25.18 8.51 13.73
N SER A 42 26.14 8.17 14.59
CA SER A 42 25.95 8.18 16.05
C SER A 42 26.82 9.26 16.69
N GLY A 43 26.20 10.27 17.31
CA GLY A 43 26.93 11.33 18.01
C GLY A 43 26.04 12.44 18.58
N GLY A 44 26.06 12.62 19.90
CA GLY A 44 25.36 13.70 20.61
C GLY A 44 23.83 13.61 20.62
N THR A 45 23.16 14.50 21.33
CA THR A 45 21.68 14.51 21.43
C THR A 45 20.96 14.88 20.10
N ASN A 46 21.69 15.11 18.99
CA ASN A 46 21.16 15.51 17.68
C ASN A 46 22.20 15.34 16.53
N PRO A 47 22.55 14.13 16.06
CA PRO A 47 23.37 13.96 14.87
C PRO A 47 22.55 14.30 13.61
N SER A 48 22.68 15.52 13.08
CA SER A 48 22.00 15.97 11.85
C SER A 48 22.97 16.01 10.67
N ILE A 49 22.57 15.48 9.51
CA ILE A 49 23.17 15.84 8.21
C ILE A 49 22.62 17.23 7.85
N ARG A 50 23.49 18.23 7.69
CA ARG A 50 23.06 19.62 7.42
C ARG A 50 23.22 20.08 5.98
N ASP A 51 24.00 19.36 5.19
CA ASP A 51 24.27 19.70 3.79
C ASP A 51 23.72 18.56 2.91
N HIS A 52 24.52 18.03 1.99
CA HIS A 52 24.07 17.07 0.99
C HIS A 52 24.65 15.67 1.22
N ILE A 53 23.85 14.64 0.97
CA ILE A 53 24.37 13.31 0.64
C ILE A 53 24.07 13.07 -0.83
N THR A 54 25.14 12.98 -1.62
CA THR A 54 25.02 12.66 -3.04
C THR A 54 25.84 11.42 -3.32
N ILE A 55 25.18 10.39 -3.80
CA ILE A 55 25.80 9.16 -4.29
C ILE A 55 25.62 9.19 -5.80
N THR A 56 26.70 9.04 -6.54
CA THR A 56 26.66 9.14 -8.02
C THR A 56 27.36 7.94 -8.65
N GLY A 57 26.64 7.22 -9.52
CA GLY A 57 27.21 6.14 -10.33
C GLY A 57 27.34 4.80 -9.62
N GLY A 58 26.51 4.53 -8.63
CA GLY A 58 26.41 3.23 -8.00
C GLY A 58 25.15 3.03 -7.16
N ASP A 59 24.97 1.81 -6.68
CA ASP A 59 23.90 1.45 -5.74
C ASP A 59 24.22 1.99 -4.35
N PHE A 60 23.17 2.37 -3.62
CA PHE A 60 23.27 2.64 -2.20
C PHE A 60 22.59 1.53 -1.40
N THR A 61 23.40 0.65 -0.83
CA THR A 61 22.93 -0.44 0.02
C THR A 61 23.13 -0.10 1.49
N VAL A 62 22.02 -0.03 2.23
CA VAL A 62 21.98 0.15 3.67
C VAL A 62 21.70 -1.20 4.33
N ASN A 63 22.73 -1.82 4.91
CA ASN A 63 22.59 -3.15 5.53
C ASN A 63 21.87 -3.16 6.89
N SER A 64 21.62 -2.00 7.49
CA SER A 64 20.85 -1.88 8.74
C SER A 64 19.87 -0.72 8.68
N SER A 65 20.26 0.49 9.08
CA SER A 65 19.46 1.71 8.89
C SER A 65 20.34 2.95 8.93
N ILE A 66 19.96 3.98 8.19
CA ILE A 66 20.53 5.32 8.33
C ILE A 66 19.57 6.17 9.13
N ASN A 67 19.97 6.53 10.34
CA ASN A 67 19.19 7.46 11.16
C ASN A 67 19.63 8.91 10.86
N ALA A 68 18.80 9.64 10.14
CA ALA A 68 18.98 11.06 9.85
C ALA A 68 18.04 11.90 10.74
N TRP A 69 18.60 12.74 11.61
CA TRP A 69 17.79 13.73 12.34
C TRP A 69 17.46 14.93 11.45
N GLY A 70 16.47 14.76 10.57
CA GLY A 70 15.90 15.78 9.70
C GLY A 70 16.91 16.38 8.72
N ILE A 71 16.69 16.20 7.43
CA ILE A 71 17.34 17.06 6.43
C ILE A 71 16.71 18.45 6.62
N ARG A 72 17.46 19.38 7.21
CA ARG A 72 16.99 20.76 7.40
C ARG A 72 16.91 21.44 6.03
N SER A 73 16.03 22.45 5.91
CA SER A 73 15.85 23.22 4.66
C SER A 73 17.19 23.56 4.00
N GLY A 74 17.43 23.06 2.79
CA GLY A 74 18.61 23.33 1.97
C GLY A 74 19.61 22.18 1.83
N GLY A 75 19.44 21.05 2.54
CA GLY A 75 20.24 19.85 2.29
C GLY A 75 19.57 18.93 1.29
N ASP A 76 20.27 18.36 0.31
CA ASP A 76 19.66 17.40 -0.63
C ASP A 76 20.10 15.97 -0.31
N PHE A 77 19.21 15.01 -0.53
CA PHE A 77 19.56 13.60 -0.56
C PHE A 77 19.30 13.08 -1.97
N SER A 78 20.36 12.63 -2.63
CA SER A 78 20.25 12.14 -4.00
C SER A 78 21.06 10.87 -4.20
N VAL A 79 20.38 9.81 -4.65
CA VAL A 79 21.01 8.60 -5.16
C VAL A 79 20.89 8.66 -6.68
N LEU A 80 21.94 9.18 -7.30
CA LEU A 80 21.96 9.51 -8.71
C LEU A 80 22.70 8.45 -9.52
N ARG A 81 22.19 8.21 -10.71
CA ARG A 81 22.84 7.37 -11.69
C ARG A 81 23.99 8.10 -12.36
N SER A 82 25.02 7.37 -12.74
CA SER A 82 26.04 7.90 -13.66
C SER A 82 26.51 6.82 -14.62
N GLY A 83 26.47 7.13 -15.92
CA GLY A 83 26.88 6.19 -16.97
C GLY A 83 25.96 5.00 -17.17
N GLY A 84 24.70 5.07 -16.72
CA GLY A 84 23.71 4.00 -16.86
C GLY A 84 23.85 2.86 -15.85
N VAL A 85 24.56 3.09 -14.74
CA VAL A 85 24.72 2.14 -13.63
C VAL A 85 24.44 2.86 -12.32
N GLY A 86 23.71 2.18 -11.42
CA GLY A 86 23.37 2.67 -10.08
C GLY A 86 22.16 3.59 -10.05
N GLY A 87 21.84 4.08 -8.85
CA GLY A 87 20.60 4.83 -8.60
C GLY A 87 19.61 4.09 -7.71
N TYR A 88 19.88 2.81 -7.40
CA TYR A 88 19.09 2.00 -6.49
C TYR A 88 19.30 2.44 -5.03
N LEU A 89 18.21 2.61 -4.30
CA LEU A 89 18.22 2.65 -2.84
C LEU A 89 17.74 1.31 -2.28
N LYS A 90 18.65 0.55 -1.67
CA LYS A 90 18.37 -0.73 -1.02
C LYS A 90 18.55 -0.58 0.49
N GLY A 91 17.57 -1.02 1.27
CA GLY A 91 17.60 -0.94 2.74
C GLY A 91 16.95 0.32 3.32
N ASP A 92 17.14 0.54 4.63
CA ASP A 92 16.26 1.44 5.39
C ASP A 92 16.88 2.81 5.69
N ILE A 93 16.15 3.87 5.38
CA ILE A 93 16.43 5.25 5.81
C ILE A 93 15.38 5.65 6.83
N VAL A 94 15.81 6.25 7.94
CA VAL A 94 14.95 6.70 9.03
C VAL A 94 15.20 8.18 9.27
N PHE A 95 14.20 9.00 8.97
CA PHE A 95 14.08 10.38 9.40
C PHE A 95 13.31 10.43 10.72
N THR A 96 13.93 10.90 11.81
CA THR A 96 13.25 10.95 13.12
C THR A 96 12.24 12.10 13.25
N GLY A 97 12.30 13.09 12.36
CA GLY A 97 11.42 14.27 12.34
C GLY A 97 10.70 14.44 11.00
N ASN A 98 10.46 15.69 10.60
CA ASN A 98 9.90 16.02 9.29
C ASN A 98 10.95 15.78 8.19
N LEU A 99 10.46 15.44 6.99
CA LEU A 99 11.17 15.72 5.75
C LEU A 99 10.68 17.09 5.25
N SER A 100 11.39 18.14 5.65
CA SER A 100 10.96 19.54 5.49
C SER A 100 11.30 20.12 4.12
N SER A 101 10.50 21.10 3.69
CA SER A 101 10.69 21.84 2.43
C SER A 101 12.05 22.52 2.27
N GLY A 102 12.48 22.65 1.01
CA GLY A 102 13.73 23.29 0.58
C GLY A 102 14.85 22.32 0.17
N SER A 103 14.52 21.06 -0.08
CA SER A 103 15.48 19.96 -0.19
C SER A 103 15.00 18.94 -1.22
N ALA A 104 15.76 18.66 -2.27
CA ALA A 104 15.39 17.59 -3.20
C ALA A 104 15.70 16.21 -2.56
N PHE A 105 14.70 15.34 -2.46
CA PHE A 105 14.91 13.91 -2.21
C PHE A 105 14.68 13.12 -3.50
N GLN A 106 15.78 12.66 -4.12
CA GLN A 106 15.73 12.00 -5.43
C GLN A 106 16.42 10.64 -5.41
N ILE A 107 15.78 9.66 -6.04
CA ILE A 107 16.31 8.33 -6.31
C ILE A 107 16.17 8.13 -7.83
N ASP A 108 17.27 7.92 -8.54
CA ASP A 108 17.28 7.85 -10.02
C ASP A 108 16.86 6.49 -10.59
N GLU A 109 16.68 5.46 -9.76
CA GLU A 109 16.18 4.15 -10.20
C GLU A 109 15.10 3.64 -9.22
N SER A 110 15.30 2.50 -8.55
CA SER A 110 14.27 1.91 -7.69
C SER A 110 14.54 2.11 -6.20
N LEU A 111 13.46 2.13 -5.42
CA LEU A 111 13.50 2.03 -3.96
C LEU A 111 13.08 0.62 -3.55
N GLU A 112 14.03 -0.21 -3.07
CA GLU A 112 13.80 -1.61 -2.62
C GLU A 112 13.80 -1.78 -1.09
N GLY A 113 13.90 -0.68 -0.34
CA GLY A 113 13.87 -0.67 1.12
C GLY A 113 12.80 0.26 1.70
N THR A 114 13.01 0.71 2.94
CA THR A 114 12.04 1.56 3.64
C THR A 114 12.57 2.97 3.83
N ILE A 115 11.75 3.98 3.56
CA ILE A 115 11.96 5.35 4.05
C ILE A 115 10.96 5.62 5.16
N ASN A 116 11.41 5.69 6.40
CA ASN A 116 10.59 6.05 7.55
C ASN A 116 10.72 7.54 7.85
N ILE A 117 9.61 8.28 7.82
CA ILE A 117 9.52 9.70 8.16
C ILE A 117 8.74 9.82 9.46
N GLY A 118 9.45 10.18 10.53
CA GLY A 118 8.93 10.18 11.89
C GLY A 118 7.74 11.09 12.11
N GLN A 119 7.67 12.21 11.39
CA GLN A 119 6.61 13.21 11.51
C GLN A 119 6.01 13.51 10.12
N SER A 120 6.08 14.76 9.64
CA SER A 120 5.44 15.17 8.39
C SER A 120 6.33 14.98 7.17
N LEU A 121 5.70 14.66 6.03
CA LEU A 121 6.27 14.79 4.70
C LEU A 121 5.83 16.14 4.14
N GLU A 122 6.75 17.10 4.01
CA GLU A 122 6.51 18.48 3.59
C GLU A 122 7.23 18.82 2.28
N GLU A 123 7.79 17.81 1.60
CA GLU A 123 8.68 17.97 0.45
C GLU A 123 8.44 16.88 -0.59
N THR A 124 8.85 17.14 -1.83
CA THR A 124 8.73 16.20 -2.92
C THR A 124 9.79 15.10 -2.85
N ILE A 125 9.33 13.85 -2.92
CA ILE A 125 10.16 12.67 -3.15
C ILE A 125 9.99 12.27 -4.61
N THR A 126 11.10 12.18 -5.34
CA THR A 126 11.10 11.69 -6.73
C THR A 126 11.86 10.37 -6.80
N ILE A 127 11.21 9.34 -7.31
CA ILE A 127 11.80 8.04 -7.64
C ILE A 127 11.70 7.91 -9.15
N ASP A 128 12.75 8.27 -9.88
CA ASP A 128 12.79 8.25 -11.34
C ASP A 128 13.19 6.87 -11.86
N GLY A 129 12.36 5.84 -11.64
CA GLY A 129 12.59 4.50 -12.16
C GLY A 129 12.88 4.52 -13.66
N TYR A 130 13.97 3.88 -14.06
CA TYR A 130 14.33 3.82 -15.46
C TYR A 130 13.34 2.93 -16.21
N SER A 131 12.49 3.58 -17.01
CA SER A 131 11.33 3.06 -17.78
C SER A 131 11.47 1.75 -18.57
N SER A 132 12.62 1.08 -18.60
CA SER A 132 12.79 -0.21 -19.28
C SER A 132 12.66 -1.45 -18.40
N SER A 133 12.84 -1.35 -17.07
CA SER A 133 12.75 -2.51 -16.16
C SER A 133 11.46 -2.56 -15.32
N GLY A 134 10.71 -1.46 -15.24
CA GLY A 134 9.49 -1.39 -14.41
C GLY A 134 9.78 -1.39 -12.90
N GLU A 135 11.02 -1.14 -12.50
CA GLU A 135 11.44 -1.08 -11.10
C GLU A 135 11.34 0.38 -10.62
N GLY A 136 10.19 0.74 -10.05
CA GLY A 136 9.93 2.04 -9.41
C GLY A 136 10.04 1.95 -7.88
N LEU A 137 8.97 2.29 -7.18
CA LEU A 137 8.79 2.04 -5.76
C LEU A 137 8.42 0.57 -5.53
N THR A 138 9.39 -0.29 -5.20
CA THR A 138 9.17 -1.70 -4.80
C THR A 138 9.13 -1.86 -3.27
N GLY A 139 9.73 -0.92 -2.56
CA GLY A 139 9.80 -0.81 -1.10
C GLY A 139 8.66 0.02 -0.51
N GLN A 140 8.92 0.70 0.61
CA GLN A 140 7.90 1.43 1.38
C GLN A 140 8.37 2.83 1.76
N ILE A 141 7.46 3.81 1.72
CA ILE A 141 7.66 5.11 2.36
C ILE A 141 6.59 5.27 3.44
N ILE A 142 7.01 5.38 4.69
CA ILE A 142 6.12 5.46 5.86
C ILE A 142 6.20 6.89 6.42
N VAL A 143 5.11 7.64 6.28
CA VAL A 143 4.95 8.98 6.86
C VAL A 143 4.32 8.87 8.25
N ASN A 144 4.67 9.79 9.16
CA ASN A 144 4.30 9.76 10.57
C ASN A 144 4.71 8.46 11.28
N SER A 145 5.90 7.93 10.99
CA SER A 145 6.38 6.64 11.53
C SER A 145 6.56 6.64 13.05
N ASN A 146 6.62 7.80 13.71
CA ASN A 146 6.59 7.88 15.19
C ASN A 146 5.17 7.81 15.77
N ASN A 147 4.14 7.80 14.91
CA ASN A 147 2.74 7.91 15.27
C ASN A 147 2.44 9.12 16.18
N GLY A 148 2.90 10.28 15.72
CA GLY A 148 2.60 11.57 16.32
C GLY A 148 1.45 12.26 15.58
N SER A 149 1.58 13.58 15.44
CA SER A 149 0.67 14.42 14.65
C SER A 149 1.24 14.75 13.25
N GLY A 150 2.14 13.92 12.72
CA GLY A 150 2.71 14.13 11.39
C GLY A 150 1.65 13.97 10.31
N VAL A 151 1.81 14.72 9.22
CA VAL A 151 0.90 14.71 8.07
C VAL A 151 1.67 14.56 6.77
N TRP A 152 0.99 14.10 5.72
CA TRP A 152 1.48 14.25 4.35
C TRP A 152 0.89 15.55 3.82
N GLU A 153 1.71 16.60 3.77
CA GLU A 153 1.26 17.95 3.40
C GLU A 153 0.79 18.02 1.95
N THR A 154 -0.20 18.88 1.69
CA THR A 154 -0.88 18.96 0.37
C THR A 154 0.02 19.38 -0.80
N ASP A 155 1.13 20.04 -0.51
CA ASP A 155 2.15 20.49 -1.46
C ASP A 155 3.32 19.51 -1.60
N ALA A 156 3.42 18.53 -0.70
CA ALA A 156 4.40 17.47 -0.78
C ALA A 156 3.92 16.36 -1.72
N THR A 157 4.68 16.10 -2.78
CA THR A 157 4.33 15.06 -3.76
C THR A 157 5.29 13.89 -3.69
N VAL A 158 4.78 12.67 -3.84
CA VAL A 158 5.63 11.53 -4.18
C VAL A 158 5.39 11.21 -5.64
N THR A 159 6.45 11.29 -6.44
CA THR A 159 6.42 10.97 -7.87
C THR A 159 7.25 9.73 -8.10
N VAL A 160 6.64 8.72 -8.72
CA VAL A 160 7.32 7.51 -9.17
C VAL A 160 7.30 7.52 -10.70
N ASP A 161 8.48 7.58 -11.30
CA ASP A 161 8.78 7.85 -12.70
C ASP A 161 8.17 9.19 -13.15
N SER A 162 6.96 9.14 -13.70
CA SER A 162 6.19 10.30 -14.12
C SER A 162 4.79 10.34 -13.49
N THR A 163 4.52 9.40 -12.60
CA THR A 163 3.25 9.20 -11.95
C THR A 163 3.29 9.83 -10.57
N ALA A 164 2.67 11.00 -10.43
CA ALA A 164 2.42 11.57 -9.12
C ALA A 164 1.32 10.77 -8.40
N LEU A 165 1.57 10.43 -7.14
CA LEU A 165 0.57 9.76 -6.30
C LEU A 165 -0.55 10.76 -5.96
N SER A 166 -1.79 10.40 -6.28
CA SER A 166 -2.94 11.30 -6.08
C SER A 166 -4.28 10.56 -5.92
N PRO A 167 -5.23 11.09 -5.10
CA PRO A 167 -5.03 12.19 -4.15
C PRO A 167 -4.20 11.75 -2.94
N ILE A 168 -3.49 12.67 -2.29
CA ILE A 168 -2.76 12.37 -1.05
C ILE A 168 -3.68 12.56 0.17
N PRO A 169 -3.48 11.80 1.27
CA PRO A 169 -2.54 10.68 1.41
C PRO A 169 -3.08 9.35 0.85
N TYR A 170 -4.35 9.29 0.43
CA TYR A 170 -5.05 8.06 0.02
C TYR A 170 -5.17 7.98 -1.51
N TYR A 171 -4.07 7.68 -2.18
CA TYR A 171 -3.97 7.76 -3.64
C TYR A 171 -4.61 6.57 -4.36
N ASN A 172 -4.92 6.76 -5.65
CA ASN A 172 -5.64 5.76 -6.46
C ASN A 172 -4.74 4.87 -7.31
N ASN A 173 -3.48 5.26 -7.50
CA ASN A 173 -2.46 4.53 -8.23
C ASN A 173 -2.34 3.12 -7.62
N LYS A 174 -2.33 2.07 -8.45
CA LYS A 174 -2.12 0.71 -7.92
C LYS A 174 -0.65 0.52 -7.58
N SER A 175 -0.37 -0.41 -6.69
CA SER A 175 1.02 -0.77 -6.39
C SER A 175 1.75 -1.26 -7.64
N ASP A 176 1.11 -2.10 -8.46
CA ASP A 176 1.67 -2.57 -9.73
C ASP A 176 1.99 -1.44 -10.73
N ASP A 177 1.30 -0.29 -10.65
CA ASP A 177 1.55 0.87 -11.51
C ASP A 177 2.82 1.66 -11.08
N ILE A 178 3.32 1.42 -9.87
CA ILE A 178 4.45 2.14 -9.27
C ILE A 178 5.59 1.22 -8.82
N GLY A 179 5.56 -0.07 -9.17
CA GLY A 179 6.64 -1.02 -8.86
C GLY A 179 6.35 -2.02 -7.72
N GLY A 180 5.14 -2.06 -7.18
CA GLY A 180 4.67 -3.04 -6.18
C GLY A 180 4.72 -2.56 -4.72
N GLY A 181 5.41 -1.45 -4.47
CA GLY A 181 5.53 -0.78 -3.18
C GLY A 181 4.36 0.15 -2.85
N ALA A 182 4.51 0.95 -1.79
CA ALA A 182 3.48 1.91 -1.37
C ALA A 182 4.04 3.07 -0.53
N VAL A 183 3.24 4.14 -0.44
CA VAL A 183 3.46 5.25 0.49
C VAL A 183 2.30 5.31 1.47
N GLY A 184 2.57 5.25 2.77
CA GLY A 184 1.53 5.20 3.79
C GLY A 184 1.72 6.25 4.86
N LEU A 185 0.66 7.01 5.16
CA LEU A 185 0.58 7.83 6.37
C LEU A 185 0.07 6.98 7.53
N ALA A 186 0.86 6.84 8.59
CA ALA A 186 0.44 6.13 9.81
C ALA A 186 -0.51 7.00 10.67
N PRO A 187 -1.60 6.44 11.23
CA PRO A 187 -2.09 5.07 11.06
C PRO A 187 -2.55 4.74 9.63
N PHE A 188 -2.11 3.59 9.12
CA PHE A 188 -2.38 3.19 7.73
C PHE A 188 -3.86 2.92 7.50
N TYR A 189 -4.35 3.31 6.32
CA TYR A 189 -5.71 3.06 5.86
C TYR A 189 -5.75 1.94 4.81
N CYS A 190 -6.95 1.45 4.50
CA CYS A 190 -7.18 0.49 3.42
C CYS A 190 -6.88 1.14 2.05
N HIS A 191 -6.14 0.44 1.19
CA HIS A 191 -5.88 0.85 -0.19
C HIS A 191 -6.87 0.15 -1.12
N TYR A 192 -8.13 0.61 -1.12
CA TYR A 192 -9.25 -0.03 -1.83
C TYR A 192 -8.94 -0.41 -3.28
N LYS A 193 -8.25 0.47 -4.02
CA LYS A 193 -7.90 0.26 -5.44
C LYS A 193 -6.88 -0.84 -5.69
N ASP A 194 -6.12 -1.22 -4.66
CA ASP A 194 -5.08 -2.26 -4.67
C ASP A 194 -5.56 -3.56 -4.00
N CYS A 195 -6.77 -3.59 -3.42
CA CYS A 195 -7.37 -4.79 -2.86
C CYS A 195 -7.86 -5.78 -3.93
N SER A 196 -8.12 -7.02 -3.54
CA SER A 196 -8.74 -8.06 -4.37
C SER A 196 -9.91 -8.71 -3.62
N PRO A 197 -11.16 -8.67 -4.14
CA PRO A 197 -11.59 -7.98 -5.34
C PRO A 197 -11.33 -6.48 -5.24
N ARG A 198 -11.25 -5.76 -6.36
CA ARG A 198 -10.91 -4.33 -6.34
C ARG A 198 -12.04 -3.49 -5.76
N GLY A 199 -11.70 -2.59 -4.85
CA GLY A 199 -12.58 -1.55 -4.35
C GLY A 199 -12.78 -0.39 -5.34
N THR A 200 -14.02 0.02 -5.60
CA THR A 200 -14.39 1.36 -6.06
C THR A 200 -14.28 2.29 -4.86
N LYS A 201 -13.28 3.17 -4.90
CA LYS A 201 -13.18 4.30 -3.98
C LYS A 201 -14.41 5.17 -4.18
N VAL A 202 -15.19 5.39 -3.13
CA VAL A 202 -16.35 6.29 -3.20
C VAL A 202 -15.97 7.56 -2.46
N ASP A 203 -15.53 8.57 -3.22
CA ASP A 203 -15.35 9.97 -2.80
C ASP A 203 -15.01 10.19 -1.31
N GLU A 204 -13.90 9.60 -0.85
CA GLU A 204 -13.35 9.91 0.47
C GLU A 204 -13.06 11.42 0.56
N ASP A 205 -13.63 12.08 1.57
CA ASP A 205 -13.20 13.42 1.94
C ASP A 205 -11.69 13.36 2.25
N THR A 206 -10.91 14.07 1.44
CA THR A 206 -9.44 14.10 1.52
C THR A 206 -8.92 14.48 2.90
N ASN A 207 -9.73 15.15 3.73
CA ASN A 207 -9.34 15.55 5.09
C ASN A 207 -9.59 14.46 6.14
N THR A 208 -10.61 13.63 5.95
CA THR A 208 -11.05 12.67 6.97
C THR A 208 -10.78 11.23 6.58
N GLY A 209 -10.61 10.93 5.30
CA GLY A 209 -10.57 9.56 4.76
C GLY A 209 -11.86 8.78 5.03
N TYR A 210 -12.93 9.46 5.48
CA TYR A 210 -14.24 8.87 5.66
C TYR A 210 -15.04 9.11 4.38
N GLU A 211 -15.56 8.04 3.82
CA GLU A 211 -16.48 8.12 2.70
C GLU A 211 -17.83 8.67 3.17
N GLN A 212 -18.36 9.64 2.42
CA GLN A 212 -19.80 9.85 2.38
C GLN A 212 -20.38 8.88 1.35
N LEU A 213 -20.39 7.58 1.68
CA LEU A 213 -21.15 6.61 0.89
C LEU A 213 -22.62 7.02 0.97
N GLU A 214 -23.18 7.51 -0.13
CA GLU A 214 -24.62 7.41 -0.32
C GLU A 214 -24.93 5.91 -0.50
N PRO A 215 -25.61 5.26 0.46
CA PRO A 215 -25.83 3.81 0.44
C PRO A 215 -26.60 3.33 -0.80
N CYS A 216 -27.26 4.27 -1.49
CA CYS A 216 -28.27 4.04 -2.50
C CYS A 216 -27.74 4.03 -3.94
N ASP A 217 -26.68 4.79 -4.25
CA ASP A 217 -26.19 4.93 -5.64
C ASP A 217 -24.93 4.08 -5.91
N GLU A 218 -24.04 3.87 -4.92
CA GLU A 218 -22.75 3.19 -5.11
C GLU A 218 -22.25 2.41 -3.86
N GLY A 219 -23.17 1.92 -3.00
CA GLY A 219 -22.92 1.51 -1.60
C GLY A 219 -22.00 0.30 -1.31
N TYR A 220 -21.22 -0.20 -2.28
CA TYR A 220 -20.26 -1.29 -2.11
C TYR A 220 -18.88 -0.89 -2.60
N HIS A 221 -17.85 -1.28 -1.85
CA HIS A 221 -16.49 -1.09 -2.31
C HIS A 221 -16.17 -2.08 -3.39
N ALA A 222 -16.45 -3.37 -3.22
CA ALA A 222 -16.00 -4.37 -4.16
C ALA A 222 -17.08 -5.39 -4.53
N GLN A 223 -16.93 -5.98 -5.70
CA GLN A 223 -17.73 -7.11 -6.15
C GLN A 223 -16.86 -8.36 -6.14
N LEU A 224 -17.22 -9.33 -5.31
CA LEU A 224 -16.59 -10.64 -5.31
C LEU A 224 -17.44 -11.59 -6.13
N ARG A 225 -16.87 -12.04 -7.24
CA ARG A 225 -17.43 -13.09 -8.07
C ARG A 225 -16.99 -14.44 -7.52
N VAL A 226 -17.94 -15.27 -7.14
CA VAL A 226 -17.67 -16.62 -6.61
C VAL A 226 -18.17 -17.69 -7.56
N SER A 227 -17.47 -18.83 -7.60
CA SER A 227 -17.97 -20.00 -8.31
C SER A 227 -19.04 -20.71 -7.46
N PRO A 228 -20.12 -21.23 -8.06
CA PRO A 228 -21.11 -22.06 -7.35
C PRO A 228 -20.53 -23.31 -6.71
N TYR A 229 -19.34 -23.73 -7.15
CA TYR A 229 -18.65 -24.90 -6.61
C TYR A 229 -17.53 -24.54 -5.62
N ALA A 230 -17.20 -23.26 -5.46
CA ALA A 230 -16.18 -22.84 -4.51
C ALA A 230 -16.73 -22.90 -3.09
N THR A 231 -16.15 -23.75 -2.25
CA THR A 231 -16.49 -23.84 -0.82
C THR A 231 -15.89 -22.69 0.00
N SER A 232 -14.94 -21.98 -0.59
CA SER A 232 -14.25 -20.85 0.05
C SER A 232 -13.72 -19.91 -1.02
N SER A 233 -13.79 -18.62 -0.73
CA SER A 233 -13.11 -17.59 -1.52
C SER A 233 -12.20 -16.78 -0.61
N THR A 234 -11.17 -16.18 -1.20
CA THR A 234 -10.20 -15.35 -0.49
C THR A 234 -10.35 -13.92 -0.94
N VAL A 235 -10.41 -13.01 0.03
CA VAL A 235 -10.35 -11.57 -0.16
C VAL A 235 -9.00 -11.10 0.37
N THR A 236 -8.27 -10.32 -0.43
CA THR A 236 -7.02 -9.70 -0.03
C THR A 236 -7.27 -8.21 0.21
N ILE A 237 -7.15 -7.78 1.45
CA ILE A 237 -7.20 -6.37 1.82
C ILE A 237 -5.76 -5.85 1.92
N ARG A 238 -5.41 -4.88 1.08
CA ARG A 238 -4.11 -4.21 1.09
C ARG A 238 -4.20 -2.85 1.78
N HIS A 239 -3.12 -2.47 2.42
CA HIS A 239 -2.98 -1.18 3.10
C HIS A 239 -1.95 -0.31 2.40
N TYR A 240 -1.96 1.00 2.72
CA TYR A 240 -0.93 1.93 2.25
C TYR A 240 0.45 1.73 2.91
N GLY A 241 0.56 0.84 3.91
CA GLY A 241 1.82 0.48 4.54
C GLY A 241 1.78 -0.93 5.15
N PRO A 242 2.90 -1.44 5.68
CA PRO A 242 2.97 -2.77 6.28
C PRO A 242 2.02 -2.93 7.47
N VAL A 243 1.44 -4.12 7.61
CA VAL A 243 0.53 -4.46 8.72
C VAL A 243 0.90 -5.78 9.35
N LYS A 244 0.53 -5.95 10.62
CA LYS A 244 0.63 -7.22 11.33
C LYS A 244 -0.51 -7.37 12.32
N GLN A 245 -0.67 -8.58 12.82
CA GLN A 245 -1.58 -8.85 13.92
C GLN A 245 -0.88 -8.68 15.27
N GLU A 246 -1.57 -8.07 16.22
CA GLU A 246 -1.28 -8.21 17.64
C GLU A 246 -2.27 -9.15 18.32
N GLY A 247 -1.79 -9.94 19.29
CA GLY A 247 -2.60 -10.91 20.03
C GLY A 247 -2.94 -12.19 19.27
N THR A 248 -3.72 -13.07 19.91
CA THR A 248 -4.18 -14.35 19.33
C THR A 248 -5.68 -14.29 19.06
N GLY A 249 -6.08 -14.37 17.80
CA GLY A 249 -7.48 -14.26 17.38
C GLY A 249 -7.57 -13.74 15.95
N LYS A 250 -8.71 -13.15 15.58
CA LYS A 250 -8.91 -12.48 14.28
C LYS A 250 -8.77 -10.98 14.49
N PRO A 251 -7.86 -10.30 13.77
CA PRO A 251 -7.67 -8.86 13.92
C PRO A 251 -8.71 -8.04 13.14
N PHE A 252 -9.89 -8.63 12.88
CA PHE A 252 -10.97 -8.07 12.11
C PHE A 252 -12.29 -8.74 12.51
N GLU A 253 -13.37 -8.04 12.21
CA GLU A 253 -14.74 -8.52 12.31
C GLU A 253 -15.32 -8.66 10.90
N VAL A 254 -16.17 -9.67 10.71
CA VAL A 254 -16.91 -9.89 9.46
C VAL A 254 -18.39 -9.96 9.79
N TRP A 255 -19.18 -9.16 9.08
CA TRP A 255 -20.63 -9.26 9.10
C TRP A 255 -21.13 -9.62 7.72
N SER A 256 -22.31 -10.25 7.68
CA SER A 256 -22.99 -10.58 6.44
C SER A 256 -24.48 -10.25 6.51
N LYS A 257 -25.08 -10.00 5.36
CA LYS A 257 -26.54 -9.94 5.18
C LYS A 257 -26.93 -10.51 3.80
N PRO A 258 -28.10 -11.14 3.64
CA PRO A 258 -28.60 -11.52 2.33
C PRO A 258 -28.88 -10.30 1.42
N ILE A 259 -28.78 -10.48 0.11
CA ILE A 259 -29.23 -9.54 -0.92
C ILE A 259 -30.68 -9.87 -1.23
N ASN A 260 -31.61 -9.39 -0.41
CA ASN A 260 -33.04 -9.66 -0.58
C ASN A 260 -33.90 -8.39 -0.68
N GLU A 261 -33.30 -7.21 -0.52
CA GLU A 261 -33.99 -5.91 -0.54
C GLU A 261 -33.18 -4.89 -1.34
N ASP A 262 -33.89 -3.93 -1.94
CA ASP A 262 -33.28 -2.80 -2.63
C ASP A 262 -32.29 -2.14 -1.65
N PRO A 263 -31.00 -1.94 -2.02
CA PRO A 263 -30.01 -1.29 -1.13
C PRO A 263 -30.47 0.08 -0.62
N CYS A 264 -31.50 0.67 -1.23
CA CYS A 264 -32.10 1.96 -0.89
C CYS A 264 -33.23 1.92 0.16
N ASP A 265 -33.77 0.74 0.49
CA ASP A 265 -34.89 0.62 1.43
C ASP A 265 -34.32 0.68 2.85
N GLY A 266 -34.26 1.90 3.42
CA GLY A 266 -33.63 2.26 4.69
C GLY A 266 -34.18 1.60 5.96
N GLU A 267 -34.49 0.31 5.93
CA GLU A 267 -34.70 -0.53 7.10
C GLU A 267 -33.36 -0.88 7.76
N ASP A 268 -33.41 -1.09 9.08
CA ASP A 268 -32.26 -1.45 9.92
C ASP A 268 -31.50 -2.62 9.27
N TRP A 269 -30.28 -2.34 8.82
CA TRP A 269 -29.42 -3.29 8.12
C TRP A 269 -29.05 -4.37 9.13
N ASN A 270 -29.80 -5.47 9.15
CA ASN A 270 -29.61 -6.59 10.08
C ASN A 270 -28.36 -7.40 9.73
N TRP A 271 -27.20 -6.76 9.85
CA TRP A 271 -25.89 -7.39 9.72
C TRP A 271 -25.71 -8.44 10.83
N GLY A 272 -25.55 -9.71 10.43
CA GLY A 272 -25.18 -10.78 11.34
C GLY A 272 -23.65 -10.91 11.39
N GLU A 273 -23.07 -10.85 12.59
CA GLU A 273 -21.64 -11.13 12.76
C GLU A 273 -21.35 -12.61 12.45
N VAL A 274 -20.43 -12.84 11.51
CA VAL A 274 -20.03 -14.16 11.01
C VAL A 274 -18.51 -14.35 11.09
N THR A 275 -17.80 -13.47 11.80
CA THR A 275 -16.33 -13.50 12.00
C THR A 275 -15.81 -14.91 12.27
N GLY A 276 -16.50 -15.68 13.12
CA GLY A 276 -16.15 -17.06 13.52
C GLY A 276 -15.90 -18.04 12.37
N SER A 277 -16.55 -17.85 11.22
CA SER A 277 -16.49 -18.76 10.06
C SER A 277 -15.29 -18.51 9.13
N PHE A 278 -14.56 -17.41 9.33
CA PHE A 278 -13.44 -17.01 8.47
C PHE A 278 -12.08 -17.46 9.04
N THR A 279 -11.05 -17.46 8.22
CA THR A 279 -9.65 -17.60 8.58
C THR A 279 -8.86 -16.47 7.93
N HIS A 280 -7.60 -16.29 8.33
CA HIS A 280 -6.74 -15.31 7.70
C HIS A 280 -5.27 -15.71 7.65
N SER A 281 -4.54 -15.08 6.74
CA SER A 281 -3.11 -15.16 6.58
C SER A 281 -2.51 -13.78 6.28
N PHE A 282 -1.22 -13.63 6.62
CA PHE A 282 -0.39 -12.51 6.18
C PHE A 282 0.62 -13.07 5.18
N PRO A 283 0.46 -12.83 3.86
CA PRO A 283 1.37 -13.36 2.87
C PRO A 283 2.77 -12.74 3.05
N SER A 284 3.80 -13.58 3.14
CA SER A 284 5.18 -13.11 3.36
C SER A 284 5.73 -12.28 2.19
N SER A 285 5.16 -12.44 1.00
CA SER A 285 5.53 -11.70 -0.21
C SER A 285 4.94 -10.29 -0.26
N ASP A 286 3.96 -10.00 0.60
CA ASP A 286 3.25 -8.73 0.60
C ASP A 286 2.92 -8.32 2.05
N PRO A 287 3.82 -7.61 2.73
CA PRO A 287 3.63 -7.24 4.13
C PRO A 287 2.50 -6.24 4.35
N ARG A 288 1.87 -5.71 3.28
CA ARG A 288 0.74 -4.77 3.36
C ARG A 288 -0.61 -5.48 3.33
N ALA A 289 -0.62 -6.78 3.06
CA ALA A 289 -1.82 -7.54 2.82
C ALA A 289 -2.26 -8.36 4.04
N ILE A 290 -3.58 -8.45 4.21
CA ILE A 290 -4.23 -9.52 4.95
C ILE A 290 -5.15 -10.28 3.99
N GLU A 291 -5.02 -11.60 3.97
CA GLU A 291 -5.89 -12.49 3.20
C GLU A 291 -6.95 -13.05 4.14
N ILE A 292 -8.22 -12.84 3.84
CA ILE A 292 -9.36 -13.31 4.60
C ILE A 292 -10.07 -14.36 3.77
N THR A 293 -10.07 -15.60 4.26
CA THR A 293 -10.66 -16.74 3.57
C THR A 293 -11.86 -17.24 4.35
N GLY A 294 -12.98 -17.45 3.68
CA GLY A 294 -14.14 -18.02 4.35
C GLY A 294 -15.26 -18.37 3.39
N PRO A 295 -16.40 -18.80 3.93
CA PRO A 295 -17.58 -19.07 3.14
C PRO A 295 -18.25 -17.76 2.77
N PHE A 296 -17.74 -17.11 1.72
CA PHE A 296 -18.44 -16.03 1.04
C PHE A 296 -19.60 -16.66 0.25
N ALA A 297 -20.79 -16.64 0.86
CA ALA A 297 -22.01 -17.17 0.31
C ALA A 297 -22.52 -16.28 -0.83
N ASP A 298 -23.10 -16.89 -1.85
CA ASP A 298 -23.80 -16.19 -2.92
C ASP A 298 -24.99 -15.38 -2.39
N ALA A 299 -25.35 -14.33 -3.13
CA ALA A 299 -26.44 -13.44 -2.80
C ALA A 299 -26.32 -12.84 -1.39
N HIS A 300 -25.09 -12.52 -0.96
CA HIS A 300 -24.82 -11.87 0.31
C HIS A 300 -23.91 -10.65 0.13
N ASP A 301 -24.16 -9.64 0.94
CA ASP A 301 -23.21 -8.59 1.21
C ASP A 301 -22.39 -8.96 2.44
N TYR A 302 -21.11 -8.58 2.41
CA TYR A 302 -20.17 -8.71 3.50
C TYR A 302 -19.60 -7.34 3.86
N LEU A 303 -19.42 -7.11 5.15
CA LEU A 303 -18.69 -5.98 5.70
C LEU A 303 -17.51 -6.55 6.49
N ILE A 304 -16.31 -6.07 6.20
CA ILE A 304 -15.10 -6.42 6.95
C ILE A 304 -14.57 -5.14 7.59
N ARG A 305 -14.31 -5.16 8.90
CA ARG A 305 -13.68 -4.04 9.61
C ARG A 305 -12.46 -4.51 10.40
N PRO A 306 -11.36 -3.75 10.44
CA PRO A 306 -10.25 -4.09 11.31
C PRO A 306 -10.65 -3.90 12.78
N GLU A 307 -10.14 -4.75 13.66
CA GLU A 307 -10.20 -4.52 15.09
C GLU A 307 -9.15 -3.47 15.45
N THR A 308 -9.56 -2.28 15.89
CA THR A 308 -8.64 -1.17 16.19
C THR A 308 -8.40 -0.98 17.70
N SER A 309 -8.96 -1.85 18.53
CA SER A 309 -8.80 -1.78 19.99
C SER A 309 -8.80 -3.17 20.64
N GLY A 310 -8.34 -3.24 21.89
CA GLY A 310 -8.34 -4.49 22.65
C GLY A 310 -7.05 -5.30 22.49
N ALA A 311 -7.12 -6.59 22.83
CA ALA A 311 -5.97 -7.48 22.87
C ALA A 311 -5.65 -8.14 21.53
N VAL A 312 -6.61 -8.14 20.59
CA VAL A 312 -6.46 -8.69 19.25
C VAL A 312 -6.82 -7.58 18.27
N MET A 313 -5.85 -7.10 17.51
CA MET A 313 -6.06 -5.96 16.61
C MET A 313 -5.14 -6.02 15.41
N LEU A 314 -5.54 -5.35 14.33
CA LEU A 314 -4.71 -5.12 13.16
C LEU A 314 -3.91 -3.84 13.40
N VAL A 315 -2.58 -3.94 13.33
CA VAL A 315 -1.68 -2.86 13.70
C VAL A 315 -0.74 -2.53 12.55
N CYS A 316 -0.34 -1.26 12.47
CA CYS A 316 0.70 -0.80 11.58
C CYS A 316 2.04 -1.46 11.96
N ASP A 317 2.80 -1.90 10.97
CA ASP A 317 4.16 -2.41 11.14
C ASP A 317 5.20 -1.50 10.47
N GLY A 318 6.48 -1.75 10.75
CA GLY A 318 7.60 -0.97 10.19
C GLY A 318 7.75 0.43 10.79
N LEU A 319 6.97 0.77 11.82
CA LEU A 319 7.04 2.07 12.50
C LEU A 319 8.32 2.21 13.34
N THR A 320 8.75 3.46 13.54
CA THR A 320 9.92 3.81 14.38
C THR A 320 9.56 3.92 15.86
N THR A 321 8.26 4.00 16.18
CA THR A 321 7.77 3.98 17.56
C THR A 321 7.69 2.56 18.12
N SER A 322 7.90 2.41 19.42
CA SER A 322 7.67 1.14 20.12
C SER A 322 6.21 0.93 20.52
N ASN A 323 5.38 1.97 20.38
CA ASN A 323 3.97 1.88 20.70
C ASN A 323 3.25 1.08 19.62
N THR A 324 2.33 0.23 20.03
CA THR A 324 1.37 -0.35 19.11
C THR A 324 0.47 0.72 18.54
N VAL A 325 0.32 0.72 17.23
CA VAL A 325 -0.51 1.67 16.49
C VAL A 325 -1.53 0.86 15.70
N PRO A 326 -2.82 0.85 16.07
CA PRO A 326 -3.83 0.17 15.27
C PRO A 326 -3.86 0.80 13.87
N VAL A 327 -4.25 0.04 12.86
CA VAL A 327 -4.61 0.64 11.56
C VAL A 327 -5.78 1.61 11.76
N LYS A 328 -5.95 2.56 10.84
CA LYS A 328 -7.11 3.44 10.86
C LYS A 328 -8.37 2.63 10.57
N ASP A 329 -9.46 2.92 11.27
CA ASP A 329 -10.74 2.22 11.15
C ASP A 329 -11.37 2.43 9.77
N TYR A 330 -11.81 1.35 9.11
CA TYR A 330 -12.40 1.37 7.76
C TYR A 330 -13.45 0.28 7.59
N ASP A 331 -14.37 0.50 6.64
CA ASP A 331 -15.30 -0.51 6.16
C ASP A 331 -14.76 -1.10 4.87
N TYR A 332 -14.74 -2.42 4.70
CA TYR A 332 -14.50 -3.04 3.40
C TYR A 332 -15.73 -3.86 3.01
N ARG A 333 -16.55 -3.27 2.13
CA ARG A 333 -17.85 -3.84 1.74
C ARG A 333 -17.76 -4.61 0.45
N ILE A 334 -18.22 -5.85 0.47
CA ILE A 334 -18.12 -6.78 -0.64
C ILE A 334 -19.52 -7.30 -0.94
N ARG A 335 -19.97 -7.12 -2.18
CA ARG A 335 -21.14 -7.83 -2.67
C ARG A 335 -20.70 -9.13 -3.34
N VAL A 336 -21.29 -10.24 -2.93
CA VAL A 336 -20.98 -11.57 -3.46
C VAL A 336 -22.12 -12.03 -4.34
N PHE A 337 -21.81 -12.38 -5.58
CA PHE A 337 -22.76 -12.96 -6.54
C PHE A 337 -22.08 -14.00 -7.44
N TYR A 338 -22.88 -14.93 -7.97
CA TYR A 338 -22.45 -15.82 -9.05
C TYR A 338 -22.15 -15.03 -10.32
N LEU A 339 -21.06 -15.40 -11.00
CA LEU A 339 -20.68 -14.87 -12.31
C LEU A 339 -21.82 -14.95 -13.32
N GLN A 340 -22.68 -15.96 -13.17
CA GLN A 340 -23.78 -16.25 -14.07
C GLN A 340 -25.12 -15.66 -13.60
N ASN A 341 -25.22 -15.09 -12.40
CA ASN A 341 -26.42 -14.39 -11.90
C ASN A 341 -26.35 -12.90 -12.29
N LEU A 342 -26.46 -12.65 -13.59
CA LEU A 342 -26.24 -11.35 -14.23
C LEU A 342 -27.41 -10.38 -14.04
N ASN A 343 -28.63 -10.88 -13.84
CA ASN A 343 -29.78 -10.04 -13.58
C ASN A 343 -30.01 -9.74 -12.08
N MET A 344 -29.23 -10.38 -11.20
CA MET A 344 -29.30 -10.26 -9.74
C MET A 344 -30.68 -10.59 -9.15
N ALA A 345 -31.47 -11.47 -9.80
CA ALA A 345 -32.83 -11.83 -9.37
C ALA A 345 -32.88 -12.82 -8.20
N GLY A 346 -31.78 -13.00 -7.46
CA GLY A 346 -31.71 -13.88 -6.28
C GLY A 346 -31.48 -15.36 -6.59
N GLY A 347 -31.12 -15.72 -7.82
CA GLY A 347 -30.77 -17.08 -8.23
C GLY A 347 -30.38 -17.13 -9.71
N LEU A 348 -29.93 -18.30 -10.19
CA LEU A 348 -29.67 -18.52 -11.62
C LEU A 348 -30.99 -18.82 -12.32
N GLU A 349 -31.31 -18.08 -13.38
CA GLU A 349 -32.53 -18.31 -14.16
C GLU A 349 -32.35 -17.92 -15.64
N ALA A 350 -33.37 -18.19 -16.47
CA ALA A 350 -33.34 -17.81 -17.89
C ALA A 350 -33.20 -16.29 -18.09
N GLY A 351 -33.57 -15.48 -17.10
CA GLY A 351 -33.35 -14.04 -17.06
C GLY A 351 -31.87 -13.65 -17.13
N ASP A 352 -30.95 -14.48 -16.64
CA ASP A 352 -29.51 -14.22 -16.70
C ASP A 352 -28.95 -14.38 -18.11
N ILE A 353 -29.45 -15.37 -18.85
CA ILE A 353 -29.11 -15.55 -20.27
C ILE A 353 -29.57 -14.32 -21.05
N ALA A 354 -30.76 -13.81 -20.75
CA ALA A 354 -31.27 -12.58 -21.37
C ALA A 354 -30.44 -11.35 -20.97
N ALA A 355 -30.01 -11.25 -19.72
CA ALA A 355 -29.13 -10.18 -19.24
C ALA A 355 -27.78 -10.21 -19.96
N TRP A 356 -27.13 -11.37 -20.10
CA TRP A 356 -25.89 -11.51 -20.87
C TRP A 356 -26.06 -11.08 -22.33
N LEU A 357 -27.18 -11.44 -22.97
CA LEU A 357 -27.45 -11.05 -24.35
C LEU A 357 -27.65 -9.53 -24.54
N LEU A 358 -28.05 -8.83 -23.48
CA LEU A 358 -28.20 -7.37 -23.47
C LEU A 358 -26.89 -6.67 -23.13
N ASP A 359 -26.16 -7.20 -22.14
CA ASP A 359 -24.88 -6.68 -21.67
C ASP A 359 -23.91 -7.85 -21.41
N PRO A 360 -23.14 -8.29 -22.43
CA PRO A 360 -22.24 -9.42 -22.30
C PRO A 360 -21.17 -9.20 -21.23
N ALA A 361 -20.93 -10.23 -20.42
CA ALA A 361 -19.91 -10.23 -19.38
C ALA A 361 -18.95 -11.41 -19.53
N ASP A 362 -17.66 -11.21 -19.21
CA ASP A 362 -16.67 -12.29 -19.07
C ASP A 362 -16.99 -13.10 -17.80
N THR A 363 -17.67 -14.24 -17.96
CA THR A 363 -18.09 -15.13 -16.86
C THR A 363 -17.11 -16.27 -16.65
N THR A 364 -16.25 -16.56 -17.62
CA THR A 364 -15.18 -17.56 -17.51
C THR A 364 -13.88 -17.01 -16.91
N LEU A 365 -13.77 -15.68 -16.80
CA LEU A 365 -12.62 -14.93 -16.28
C LEU A 365 -11.34 -15.15 -17.11
N ASP A 366 -11.48 -15.33 -18.42
CA ASP A 366 -10.35 -15.55 -19.32
C ASP A 366 -9.77 -14.25 -19.91
N GLY A 367 -10.38 -13.10 -19.58
CA GLY A 367 -9.98 -11.78 -20.03
C GLY A 367 -10.64 -11.38 -21.35
N THR A 368 -11.54 -12.19 -21.90
CA THR A 368 -12.34 -11.87 -23.08
C THR A 368 -13.82 -12.08 -22.81
N THR A 369 -14.67 -11.32 -23.51
CA THR A 369 -16.13 -11.52 -23.47
C THR A 369 -16.57 -12.14 -24.78
N ASP A 370 -16.83 -13.44 -24.79
CA ASP A 370 -17.11 -14.22 -26.00
C ASP A 370 -18.20 -15.29 -25.80
N ASN A 371 -18.37 -16.18 -26.77
CA ASN A 371 -19.43 -17.20 -26.72
C ASN A 371 -19.20 -18.27 -25.64
N ASN A 372 -17.97 -18.42 -25.13
CA ASN A 372 -17.69 -19.35 -24.04
C ASN A 372 -18.32 -18.84 -22.74
N ASP A 373 -18.35 -17.52 -22.51
CA ASP A 373 -19.05 -16.92 -21.37
C ASP A 373 -20.56 -17.14 -21.45
N LEU A 374 -21.15 -16.93 -22.63
CA LEU A 374 -22.57 -17.23 -22.82
C LEU A 374 -22.87 -18.72 -22.57
N VAL A 375 -22.03 -19.63 -23.06
CA VAL A 375 -22.18 -21.07 -22.83
C VAL A 375 -22.06 -21.38 -21.34
N ASP A 376 -21.15 -20.73 -20.62
CA ASP A 376 -20.99 -20.85 -19.18
C ASP A 376 -22.25 -20.40 -18.42
N VAL A 377 -22.83 -19.24 -18.76
CA VAL A 377 -24.12 -18.79 -18.20
C VAL A 377 -25.24 -19.80 -18.49
N ILE A 378 -25.36 -20.27 -19.74
CA ILE A 378 -26.39 -21.24 -20.14
C ILE A 378 -26.23 -22.54 -19.34
N ASN A 379 -25.01 -23.05 -19.20
CA ASN A 379 -24.74 -24.27 -18.47
C ASN A 379 -25.07 -24.10 -16.98
N ALA A 380 -24.68 -22.97 -16.37
CA ALA A 380 -25.00 -22.68 -14.98
C ALA A 380 -26.51 -22.62 -14.73
N VAL A 381 -27.27 -21.94 -15.60
CA VAL A 381 -28.74 -21.89 -15.54
C VAL A 381 -29.36 -23.27 -15.78
N ALA A 382 -28.81 -24.08 -16.70
CA ALA A 382 -29.33 -25.41 -16.97
C ALA A 382 -29.08 -26.42 -15.84
N GLU A 383 -27.95 -26.29 -15.14
CA GLU A 383 -27.56 -27.18 -14.04
C GLU A 383 -28.19 -26.80 -12.71
N HIS A 384 -28.35 -25.50 -12.44
CA HIS A 384 -28.72 -24.97 -11.12
C HIS A 384 -29.91 -24.03 -11.12
N GLY A 385 -30.50 -23.76 -12.28
CA GLY A 385 -31.63 -22.85 -12.36
C GLY A 385 -32.87 -23.38 -11.65
N GLU A 386 -33.55 -22.49 -10.92
CA GLU A 386 -34.78 -22.79 -10.20
C GLU A 386 -36.03 -22.89 -11.09
#